data_AF-A0A964HUJ1-F1
#
_entry.id   AF-A0A964HUJ1-F1
#
_cell.length_a   1.000
_cell.length_b   1.000
_cell.length_c   1.000
_cell.angle_alpha   90.00
_cell.angle_beta   90.00
_cell.angle_gamma   90.00
#
_symmetry.space_group_name_H-M   'P 1'
#
loop_
_entity.id
_entity.type
_entity.pdbx_description
1 polymer ?
#
loop_
_entity_poly.entity_id
_entity_poly.type
_entity_poly.pdbx_seq_one_letter_code
_entity_poly.pdbx_strand_id
1 'polypeptide(L)'
;MAILSLRDLENFRENGYAVIRQVLNSDLLASIASGVEKNLSSPSSWANDYTPQDSSGRFFDDYVSWQRISEFEETALHSVLPRIAGELLNTSSPRFFHEHVLVKEPGTVTPTP
;
A
#
# COMPACT_ATOMS: atom_id res chain seq x y z
N MET A 1 -22.94 -8.41 -3.73
CA MET A 1 -22.07 -9.60 -3.89
C MET A 1 -20.88 -9.47 -2.96
N ALA A 2 -20.50 -10.55 -2.26
CA ALA A 2 -19.28 -10.58 -1.45
C ALA A 2 -18.05 -10.39 -2.35
N ILE A 3 -17.08 -9.58 -1.91
CA ILE A 3 -15.81 -9.40 -2.63
C ILE A 3 -14.89 -10.59 -2.34
N LEU A 4 -14.95 -11.09 -1.11
CA LEU A 4 -14.13 -12.18 -0.62
C LEU A 4 -14.87 -13.51 -0.71
N SER A 5 -14.13 -14.57 -1.05
CA SER A 5 -14.63 -15.94 -0.93
C SER A 5 -14.51 -16.42 0.53
N LEU A 6 -15.25 -17.47 0.87
CA LEU A 6 -15.08 -18.14 2.18
C LEU A 6 -13.64 -18.59 2.40
N ARG A 7 -12.97 -19.03 1.33
CA ARG A 7 -11.57 -19.46 1.38
C ARG A 7 -10.62 -18.31 1.70
N ASP A 8 -10.90 -17.09 1.24
CA ASP A 8 -10.07 -15.92 1.58
C ASP A 8 -10.18 -15.59 3.07
N LEU A 9 -11.40 -15.68 3.62
CA LEU A 9 -11.66 -15.47 5.04
C LEU A 9 -11.00 -16.55 5.91
N GLU A 10 -11.11 -17.82 5.51
CA GLU A 10 -10.45 -18.94 6.18
C GLU A 10 -8.93 -18.80 6.15
N ASN A 11 -8.35 -18.48 4.98
CA ASN A 11 -6.92 -18.25 4.85
C ASN A 11 -6.43 -17.14 5.77
N PHE A 12 -7.14 -16.01 5.82
CA PHE A 12 -6.77 -14.90 6.69
C PHE A 12 -6.86 -15.28 8.17
N ARG A 13 -7.93 -15.97 8.58
CA ARG A 13 -8.12 -16.40 9.96
C ARG A 13 -7.05 -17.40 10.43
N GLU A 14 -6.66 -18.32 9.55
CA GLU A 14 -5.75 -19.43 9.92
C GLU A 14 -4.28 -19.07 9.75
N ASN A 15 -3.94 -18.25 8.75
CA ASN A 15 -2.55 -17.93 8.40
C ASN A 15 -2.16 -16.48 8.73
N GLY A 16 -3.12 -15.61 9.06
CA GLY A 16 -2.88 -14.18 9.24
C GLY A 16 -2.76 -13.39 7.93
N TYR A 17 -2.97 -14.02 6.76
CA TYR A 17 -2.93 -13.35 5.45
C TYR A 17 -3.88 -14.03 4.43
N ALA A 18 -4.30 -13.27 3.41
CA ALA A 18 -5.03 -13.78 2.25
C ALA A 18 -4.56 -13.07 0.97
N VAL A 19 -4.59 -13.79 -0.17
CA VAL A 19 -4.18 -13.24 -1.47
C VAL A 19 -5.42 -13.03 -2.34
N ILE A 20 -5.81 -11.77 -2.51
CA ILE A 20 -6.97 -11.40 -3.30
C ILE A 20 -6.47 -10.67 -4.55
N ARG A 21 -6.80 -11.19 -5.73
CA ARG A 21 -6.25 -10.70 -7.00
C ARG A 21 -7.24 -9.75 -7.66
N GLN A 22 -6.70 -8.79 -8.42
CA GLN A 22 -7.49 -7.90 -9.29
C GLN A 22 -8.53 -7.06 -8.52
N VAL A 23 -8.19 -6.63 -7.30
CA VAL A 23 -9.08 -5.82 -6.45
C VAL A 23 -9.14 -4.36 -6.87
N LEU A 24 -8.04 -3.83 -7.42
CA LEU A 24 -7.96 -2.46 -7.93
C LEU A 24 -8.11 -2.46 -9.45
N ASN A 25 -8.90 -1.53 -9.97
CA ASN A 25 -9.04 -1.30 -11.41
C ASN A 25 -7.85 -0.50 -11.96
N SER A 26 -7.75 -0.41 -13.30
CA SER A 26 -6.68 0.32 -13.98
C SER A 26 -6.54 1.78 -13.55
N ASP A 27 -7.66 2.45 -13.29
CA ASP A 27 -7.69 3.88 -13.01
C ASP A 27 -7.13 4.18 -11.62
N LEU A 28 -7.50 3.36 -10.62
CA LEU A 28 -6.93 3.41 -9.28
C LEU A 28 -5.44 3.04 -9.31
N LEU A 29 -5.03 2.03 -10.09
CA LEU A 29 -3.62 1.69 -10.24
C LEU A 29 -2.80 2.84 -10.82
N ALA A 30 -3.32 3.53 -11.84
CA ALA A 30 -2.69 4.71 -12.41
C ALA A 30 -2.65 5.88 -11.41
N SER A 31 -3.71 6.07 -10.64
CA SER A 31 -3.77 7.07 -9.56
C SER A 31 -2.69 6.82 -8.50
N ILE A 32 -2.59 5.60 -7.97
CA ILE A 32 -1.57 5.23 -6.98
C ILE A 32 -0.16 5.45 -7.54
N ALA A 33 0.09 5.06 -8.79
CA ALA A 33 1.38 5.30 -9.44
C ALA A 33 1.72 6.80 -9.49
N SER A 34 0.75 7.66 -9.84
CA SER A 34 0.94 9.10 -9.78
C SER A 34 1.22 9.60 -8.35
N GLY A 35 0.55 9.05 -7.34
CA GLY A 35 0.80 9.35 -5.94
C GLY A 35 2.22 8.99 -5.51
N VAL A 36 2.74 7.84 -5.94
CA VAL A 36 4.13 7.43 -5.68
C VAL A 36 5.13 8.40 -6.33
N GLU A 37 4.91 8.80 -7.59
CA GLU A 37 5.79 9.79 -8.24
C GLU A 37 5.79 11.14 -7.52
N LYS A 38 4.61 11.62 -7.10
CA LYS A 38 4.51 12.83 -6.28
C LYS A 38 5.29 12.69 -4.98
N ASN A 39 5.16 11.53 -4.32
CA ASN A 39 5.86 11.27 -3.08
C ASN A 39 7.38 11.27 -3.26
N LEU A 40 7.88 10.61 -4.30
CA LEU A 40 9.31 10.59 -4.63
C LEU A 40 9.85 11.98 -4.97
N SER A 41 9.04 12.82 -5.64
CA SER A 41 9.43 14.19 -6.02
C SER A 41 9.41 15.19 -4.86
N SER A 42 8.58 14.94 -3.84
CA SER A 42 8.42 15.77 -2.66
C SER A 42 8.23 14.90 -1.40
N PRO A 43 9.30 14.22 -0.94
CA PRO A 43 9.22 13.32 0.20
C PRO A 43 8.74 14.00 1.48
N SER A 44 8.20 13.23 2.43
CA SER A 44 7.81 13.73 3.73
C SER A 44 8.99 13.91 4.68
N SER A 45 8.74 14.51 5.84
CA SER A 45 9.72 14.57 6.93
C SER A 45 10.07 13.21 7.52
N TRP A 46 9.24 12.20 7.25
CA TRP A 46 9.44 10.80 7.66
C TRP A 46 10.07 9.95 6.57
N ALA A 47 10.32 10.52 5.39
CA ALA A 47 10.95 9.81 4.31
C ALA A 47 12.38 9.42 4.69
N ASN A 48 12.78 8.26 4.21
CA ASN A 48 14.13 7.80 4.36
C ASN A 48 14.61 7.11 3.06
N ASP A 49 15.90 7.23 2.82
CA ASP A 49 16.54 6.70 1.62
C ASP A 49 17.67 5.77 2.06
N TYR A 50 17.42 4.47 1.95
CA TYR A 50 18.34 3.41 2.32
C TYR A 50 19.35 3.10 1.21
N THR A 51 19.40 3.89 0.14
CA THR A 51 20.27 3.65 -1.02
C THR A 51 21.74 3.80 -0.65
N PRO A 52 22.54 2.72 -0.72
CA PRO A 52 23.98 2.82 -0.56
C PRO A 52 24.61 3.66 -1.67
N GLN A 53 25.71 4.35 -1.37
CA GLN A 53 26.37 5.30 -2.28
C GLN A 53 26.80 4.71 -3.63
N ASP A 54 27.02 3.39 -3.71
CA ASP A 54 27.45 2.66 -4.92
C ASP A 54 26.36 1.74 -5.49
N SER A 55 25.10 1.89 -5.06
CA SER A 55 24.02 1.04 -5.57
C SER A 55 23.51 1.53 -6.93
N SER A 56 23.24 0.58 -7.83
CA SER A 56 22.66 0.88 -9.15
C SER A 56 21.14 1.07 -9.12
N GLY A 57 20.50 0.94 -7.95
CA GLY A 57 19.07 1.14 -7.77
C GLY A 57 18.78 1.82 -6.44
N ARG A 58 17.59 2.41 -6.33
CA ARG A 58 17.13 3.12 -5.13
C ARG A 58 16.32 2.23 -4.20
N PHE A 59 16.51 2.37 -2.89
CA PHE A 59 15.58 1.86 -1.89
C PHE A 59 15.06 3.01 -1.01
N PHE A 60 13.86 3.47 -1.32
CA PHE A 60 13.18 4.59 -0.67
C PHE A 60 11.98 4.13 0.13
N ASP A 61 11.79 4.72 1.30
CA ASP A 61 10.59 4.58 2.10
C ASP A 61 10.02 5.94 2.54
N ASP A 62 8.70 6.00 2.68
CA ASP A 62 8.01 7.12 3.30
C ASP A 62 6.73 6.64 3.99
N TYR A 63 6.21 7.48 4.89
CA TYR A 63 5.14 7.13 5.81
C TYR A 63 4.15 8.28 6.00
N VAL A 64 2.85 7.96 6.09
CA VAL A 64 1.77 8.91 6.45
C VAL A 64 1.77 10.17 5.57
N SER A 65 1.98 9.97 4.28
CA SER A 65 1.82 10.98 3.24
C SER A 65 0.38 11.13 2.73
N TRP A 66 -0.57 10.27 3.13
CA TRP A 66 -1.95 10.26 2.62
C TRP A 66 -2.68 11.59 2.78
N GLN A 67 -2.41 12.33 3.86
CA GLN A 67 -2.99 13.65 4.11
C GLN A 67 -2.47 14.73 3.15
N ARG A 68 -1.34 14.49 2.49
CA ARG A 68 -0.69 15.42 1.55
C ARG A 68 -0.84 14.97 0.10
N ILE A 69 -1.07 13.68 -0.13
CA ILE A 69 -1.14 13.04 -1.45
C ILE A 69 -2.51 12.39 -1.57
N SER A 70 -3.42 13.10 -2.23
CA SER A 70 -4.84 12.71 -2.35
C SER A 70 -5.02 11.35 -3.01
N GLU A 71 -4.10 10.92 -3.89
CA GLU A 71 -4.15 9.59 -4.51
C GLU A 71 -4.14 8.45 -3.48
N PHE A 72 -3.39 8.61 -2.38
CA PHE A 72 -3.31 7.63 -1.31
C PHE A 72 -4.57 7.65 -0.44
N GLU A 73 -5.07 8.84 -0.10
CA GLU A 73 -6.33 8.99 0.64
C GLU A 73 -7.51 8.38 -0.12
N GLU A 74 -7.68 8.75 -1.38
CA GLU A 74 -8.76 8.27 -2.25
C GLU A 74 -8.72 6.73 -2.36
N THR A 75 -7.52 6.18 -2.55
CA THR A 75 -7.35 4.72 -2.61
C THR A 75 -7.65 4.07 -1.27
N ALA A 76 -7.16 4.59 -0.16
CA ALA A 76 -7.28 3.97 1.14
C ALA A 76 -8.70 4.05 1.72
N LEU A 77 -9.39 5.17 1.51
CA LEU A 77 -10.66 5.50 2.17
C LEU A 77 -11.89 5.38 1.25
N HIS A 78 -11.72 5.55 -0.06
CA HIS A 78 -12.85 5.66 -1.00
C HIS A 78 -12.89 4.55 -2.06
N SER A 79 -11.95 3.62 -2.04
CA SER A 79 -11.95 2.45 -2.91
C SER A 79 -12.68 1.23 -2.30
N VAL A 80 -12.45 0.05 -2.88
CA VAL A 80 -12.91 -1.24 -2.36
C VAL A 80 -12.17 -1.69 -1.08
N LEU A 81 -11.02 -1.10 -0.78
CA LEU A 81 -10.13 -1.55 0.30
C LEU A 81 -10.76 -1.48 1.70
N PRO A 82 -11.48 -0.42 2.13
CA PRO A 82 -12.18 -0.41 3.41
C PRO A 82 -13.16 -1.56 3.55
N ARG A 83 -13.88 -1.91 2.48
CA ARG A 83 -14.83 -3.03 2.52
C ARG A 83 -14.12 -4.37 2.66
N ILE A 84 -13.02 -4.58 1.93
CA ILE A 84 -12.19 -5.78 2.07
C ILE A 84 -11.64 -5.90 3.49
N ALA A 85 -11.11 -4.81 4.05
CA ALA A 85 -10.62 -4.78 5.42
C ALA A 85 -11.73 -5.10 6.43
N GLY A 86 -12.92 -4.54 6.26
CA GLY A 86 -14.07 -4.83 7.12
C GLY A 86 -14.51 -6.30 7.07
N GLU A 87 -14.55 -6.91 5.87
CA GLU A 87 -14.87 -8.33 5.70
C GLU A 87 -13.79 -9.24 6.33
N LEU A 88 -12.49 -8.96 6.12
CA LEU A 88 -11.39 -9.75 6.72
C LEU A 88 -11.34 -9.64 8.25
N LEU A 89 -11.53 -8.42 8.78
CA LEU A 89 -11.48 -8.13 10.22
C LEU A 89 -12.81 -8.39 10.95
N ASN A 90 -13.84 -8.84 10.23
CA ASN A 90 -15.20 -9.03 10.74
C ASN A 90 -15.73 -7.80 11.52
N THR A 91 -15.60 -6.63 10.92
CA THR A 91 -16.05 -5.35 11.51
C THR A 91 -16.76 -4.50 10.47
N SER A 92 -17.80 -3.76 10.92
CA SER A 92 -18.48 -2.78 10.10
C SER A 92 -17.72 -1.45 10.01
N SER A 93 -16.73 -1.22 10.88
CA SER A 93 -16.03 0.07 11.02
C SER A 93 -14.50 -0.11 11.08
N PRO A 94 -13.86 -0.60 10.00
CA PRO A 94 -12.41 -0.62 9.94
C PRO A 94 -11.87 0.82 9.97
N ARG A 95 -10.71 1.02 10.60
CA ARG A 95 -10.06 2.33 10.69
C ARG A 95 -8.74 2.27 9.95
N PHE A 96 -8.60 3.11 8.93
CA PHE A 96 -7.33 3.36 8.30
C PHE A 96 -6.45 4.16 9.28
N PHE A 97 -5.26 3.64 9.56
CA PHE A 97 -4.33 4.25 10.51
C PHE A 97 -3.16 4.93 9.80
N HIS A 98 -2.54 4.20 8.87
CA HIS A 98 -1.44 4.69 8.06
C HIS A 98 -1.27 3.84 6.79
N GLU A 99 -0.41 4.34 5.91
CA GLU A 99 0.20 3.71 4.76
C GLU A 99 1.71 3.89 4.78
N HIS A 100 2.38 3.04 4.02
CA HIS A 100 3.79 3.16 3.69
C HIS A 100 3.95 3.15 2.18
N VAL A 101 4.84 4.00 1.68
CA VAL A 101 5.37 3.89 0.31
C VAL A 101 6.72 3.20 0.43
N LEU A 102 6.90 2.13 -0.34
CA LEU A 102 8.16 1.40 -0.44
C LEU A 102 8.51 1.27 -1.92
N VAL A 103 9.59 1.93 -2.34
CA VAL A 103 10.10 1.86 -3.71
C VAL A 103 11.47 1.20 -3.67
N LYS A 104 11.54 -0.01 -4.25
CA LYS A 104 12.76 -0.80 -4.33
C LYS A 104 13.07 -1.11 -5.78
N GLU A 105 14.05 -0.41 -6.33
CA GLU A 105 14.46 -0.60 -7.71
C GLU A 105 15.37 -1.83 -7.87
N PRO A 106 15.42 -2.43 -9.07
CA PRO A 106 16.37 -3.50 -9.36
C PRO A 106 17.81 -3.07 -9.07
N GLY A 107 18.62 -3.98 -8.50
CA GLY A 107 20.04 -3.73 -8.21
C GLY A 107 20.34 -3.24 -6.79
N THR A 108 19.32 -3.02 -5.95
CA THR A 108 19.53 -2.79 -4.51
C THR A 108 19.90 -4.10 -3.81
N VAL A 109 20.99 -4.11 -3.04
CA VAL A 109 21.38 -5.25 -2.18
C VAL A 109 20.83 -5.16 -0.76
N THR A 110 20.26 -4.00 -0.39
CA THR A 110 19.69 -3.77 0.93
C THR A 110 18.52 -4.72 1.18
N PRO A 111 18.51 -5.50 2.27
CA PRO A 111 17.36 -6.30 2.67
C PRO A 111 16.13 -5.40 2.87
N THR A 112 14.94 -5.92 2.56
CA THR A 112 13.71 -5.23 2.97
C THR A 112 13.61 -5.32 4.50
N PRO A 113 13.35 -4.21 5.23
CA PRO A 113 13.22 -4.19 6.68
C PRO A 113 12.21 -5.20 7.22
#